data_AF-A0A2W4RIJ0-F1
#
_entry.id   AF-A0A2W4RIJ0-F1
#
_cell.length_a   1.000
_cell.length_b   1.000
_cell.length_c   1.000
_cell.angle_alpha   90.00
_cell.angle_beta   90.00
_cell.angle_gamma   90.00
#
_symmetry.space_group_name_H-M   'P 1'
#
loop_
_entity.id
_entity.type
_entity.pdbx_description
1 polymer ?
#
loop_
_entity_poly.entity_id
_entity_poly.type
_entity_poly.pdbx_seq_one_letter_code
_entity_poly.pdbx_strand_id
1 'polypeptide(L)'
;IKPYFRHMLHRTHCIIPATGFYEWKRIGQSKKQPYYIHRADGKPMAFAGLWDIWRADASAAPIVSCTIITTDANLEMKFVHDRMPVILEAEHWKEWLDAIKPEAGKLLQPSKNGALALYPVSTKVNNPKNSQQDCIAPYDESNEIGELFRV
;
A
#
# COMPACT_ATOMS: atom_id res chain seq x y z
N ILE A 1 -13.63 -8.32 -12.67
CA ILE A 1 -12.23 -8.07 -13.11
C ILE A 1 -12.24 -7.24 -14.39
N LYS A 2 -11.61 -6.05 -14.39
CA LYS A 2 -11.52 -5.17 -15.57
C LYS A 2 -10.75 -5.87 -16.72
N PRO A 3 -11.07 -5.61 -18.00
CA PRO A 3 -10.45 -6.30 -19.14
C PRO A 3 -8.91 -6.26 -19.17
N TYR A 4 -8.31 -5.11 -18.83
CA TYR A 4 -6.85 -4.91 -18.85
C TYR A 4 -6.08 -5.79 -17.84
N PHE A 5 -6.72 -6.28 -16.78
CA PHE A 5 -6.06 -7.17 -15.81
C PHE A 5 -6.23 -8.65 -16.16
N ARG A 6 -7.04 -9.00 -17.17
CA ARG A 6 -7.35 -10.40 -17.45
C ARG A 6 -6.12 -11.15 -17.96
N HIS A 7 -5.23 -10.56 -18.75
CA HIS A 7 -4.04 -11.28 -19.23
C HIS A 7 -2.91 -11.35 -18.19
N MET A 8 -2.73 -10.29 -17.38
CA MET A 8 -1.68 -10.22 -16.35
C MET A 8 -1.82 -11.28 -15.25
N LEU A 9 -3.05 -11.60 -14.86
CA LEU A 9 -3.36 -12.59 -13.82
C LEU A 9 -2.86 -14.03 -14.11
N HIS A 10 -2.28 -14.29 -15.28
CA HIS A 10 -1.78 -15.61 -15.67
C HIS A 10 -0.25 -15.75 -15.64
N ARG A 11 0.51 -14.66 -15.69
CA ARG A 11 1.95 -14.74 -16.01
C ARG A 11 2.84 -13.72 -15.32
N THR A 12 2.27 -12.76 -14.60
CA THR A 12 3.05 -11.59 -14.16
C THR A 12 2.81 -11.24 -12.71
N HIS A 13 2.76 -12.25 -11.83
CA HIS A 13 2.79 -12.03 -10.40
C HIS A 13 4.16 -11.47 -9.98
N CYS A 14 4.15 -10.48 -9.08
CA CYS A 14 5.34 -9.96 -8.43
C CYS A 14 5.05 -9.63 -6.96
N ILE A 15 6.13 -9.43 -6.19
CA ILE A 15 6.06 -8.93 -4.82
C ILE A 15 6.63 -7.52 -4.80
N ILE A 16 5.89 -6.59 -4.22
CA ILE A 16 6.31 -5.20 -4.07
C ILE A 16 6.66 -4.98 -2.58
N PRO A 17 7.96 -4.91 -2.23
CA PRO A 17 8.38 -4.73 -0.85
C PRO A 17 8.18 -3.28 -0.40
N ALA A 18 7.78 -3.09 0.86
CA ALA A 18 7.69 -1.78 1.49
C ALA A 18 7.89 -1.88 3.01
N THR A 19 8.30 -0.78 3.65
CA THR A 19 8.30 -0.70 5.13
C THR A 19 6.90 -0.41 5.67
N GLY A 20 6.06 0.23 4.86
CA GLY A 20 4.68 0.60 5.17
C GLY A 20 4.08 1.38 4.00
N PHE A 21 2.86 1.88 4.17
CA PHE A 21 2.19 2.72 3.19
C PHE A 21 1.41 3.84 3.89
N TYR A 22 1.00 4.86 3.12
CA TYR A 22 0.18 5.95 3.63
C TYR A 22 -1.27 5.79 3.18
N GLU A 23 -2.21 6.17 4.04
CA GLU A 23 -3.61 6.32 3.66
C GLU A 23 -4.25 7.51 4.40
N TRP A 24 -5.20 8.18 3.77
CA TRP A 24 -5.76 9.44 4.25
C TRP A 24 -7.15 9.26 4.84
N LYS A 25 -7.24 9.31 6.16
CA LYS A 25 -8.52 9.32 6.88
C LYS A 25 -9.25 10.63 6.63
N ARG A 26 -10.51 10.58 6.19
CA ARG A 26 -11.37 11.76 6.10
C ARG A 26 -11.76 12.25 7.50
N ILE A 27 -11.58 13.55 7.76
CA ILE A 27 -12.00 14.23 8.98
C ILE A 27 -12.96 15.36 8.59
N GLY A 28 -14.24 15.22 8.97
CA GLY A 28 -15.28 16.13 8.51
C GLY A 28 -15.50 16.06 6.99
N GLN A 29 -15.86 17.19 6.38
CA GLN A 29 -16.27 17.22 4.96
C GLN A 29 -15.10 17.31 3.97
N SER A 30 -14.01 18.00 4.32
CA SER A 30 -12.94 18.32 3.37
C SER A 30 -11.53 18.03 3.86
N LYS A 31 -11.32 17.87 5.17
CA LYS A 31 -9.99 17.62 5.73
C LYS A 31 -9.63 16.15 5.67
N LYS A 32 -8.34 15.87 5.50
CA LYS A 32 -7.79 14.53 5.50
C LYS A 32 -6.55 14.48 6.38
N GLN A 33 -6.49 13.49 7.26
CA GLN A 33 -5.32 13.18 8.09
C GLN A 33 -4.60 11.99 7.48
N PRO A 34 -3.34 12.13 7.03
CA PRO A 34 -2.55 10.99 6.61
C PRO A 34 -2.19 10.11 7.82
N TYR A 35 -2.26 8.80 7.62
CA TYR A 35 -1.77 7.78 8.53
C TYR A 35 -0.64 7.02 7.85
N TYR A 36 0.37 6.65 8.62
CA TYR A 36 1.32 5.63 8.21
C TYR A 36 0.86 4.29 8.74
N ILE A 37 0.82 3.28 7.86
CA ILE A 37 0.37 1.93 8.14
C ILE A 37 1.55 0.98 7.92
N HIS A 38 1.86 0.19 8.93
CA HIS A 38 2.96 -0.78 8.92
C HIS A 38 2.56 -2.09 9.61
N ARG A 39 3.41 -3.12 9.51
CA ARG A 39 3.14 -4.38 10.22
C ARG A 39 3.31 -4.18 11.72
N ALA A 40 2.38 -4.71 12.50
CA ALA A 40 2.46 -4.65 13.96
C ALA A 40 3.70 -5.37 14.52
N ASP A 41 4.23 -6.36 13.80
CA ASP A 41 5.46 -7.09 14.16
C ASP A 41 6.76 -6.37 13.74
N GLY A 42 6.67 -5.17 13.16
CA GLY A 42 7.82 -4.37 12.73
C GLY A 42 8.56 -4.90 11.48
N LYS A 43 8.11 -6.00 10.88
CA LYS A 43 8.72 -6.54 9.66
C LYS A 43 8.31 -5.74 8.41
N PRO A 44 9.07 -5.81 7.31
CA PRO A 44 8.65 -5.29 6.02
C PRO A 44 7.38 -5.98 5.50
N MET A 45 6.64 -5.26 4.67
CA MET A 45 5.48 -5.74 3.92
C MET A 45 5.90 -6.32 2.57
N ALA A 46 5.17 -7.33 2.13
CA ALA A 46 5.25 -7.91 0.80
C ALA A 46 3.88 -7.78 0.13
N PHE A 47 3.68 -6.75 -0.70
CA PHE A 47 2.40 -6.56 -1.38
C PHE A 47 2.29 -7.48 -2.59
N ALA A 48 1.12 -8.10 -2.76
CA ALA A 48 0.79 -8.83 -3.97
C ALA A 48 0.66 -7.85 -5.14
N GLY A 49 1.50 -8.01 -6.15
CA GLY A 49 1.51 -7.16 -7.33
C GLY A 49 1.35 -7.93 -8.63
N LEU A 50 0.96 -7.20 -9.66
CA LEU A 50 1.05 -7.65 -11.05
C LEU A 50 2.02 -6.73 -11.80
N TRP A 51 2.76 -7.25 -12.76
CA TRP A 51 3.61 -6.47 -13.65
C TRP A 51 3.27 -6.67 -15.12
N ASP A 52 3.72 -5.79 -16.00
CA ASP A 52 3.59 -5.98 -17.45
C ASP A 52 4.65 -5.19 -18.20
N ILE A 53 4.88 -5.58 -19.45
CA ILE A 53 5.73 -4.85 -20.40
C ILE A 53 4.84 -4.27 -21.48
N TRP A 54 4.84 -2.95 -21.58
CA TRP A 54 4.19 -2.24 -22.67
C TRP A 54 5.22 -1.68 -23.65
N ARG A 55 4.89 -1.72 -24.95
CA ARG A 55 5.64 -1.08 -26.02
C ARG A 55 4.66 -0.32 -26.91
N ALA A 56 5.03 0.90 -27.31
CA ALA A 56 4.25 1.67 -28.27
C ALA A 56 4.29 1.01 -29.67
N ASP A 57 5.48 0.55 -30.06
CA ASP A 57 5.76 -0.16 -31.31
C ASP A 57 7.03 -1.04 -31.17
N ALA A 58 7.42 -1.74 -32.23
CA ALA A 58 8.57 -2.65 -32.23
C ALA A 58 9.92 -1.97 -32.01
N SER A 59 10.04 -0.68 -32.35
CA SER A 59 11.26 0.11 -32.22
C SER A 59 11.37 0.86 -30.88
N ALA A 60 10.24 1.04 -30.19
CA ALA A 60 10.18 1.75 -28.91
C ALA A 60 10.82 0.95 -27.76
N ALA A 61 11.45 1.67 -26.83
CA ALA A 61 11.92 1.10 -25.58
C ALA A 61 10.74 0.54 -24.76
N PRO A 62 10.88 -0.63 -24.13
CA PRO A 62 9.81 -1.20 -23.31
C PRO A 62 9.62 -0.40 -22.02
N ILE A 63 8.36 -0.19 -21.65
CA ILE A 63 7.98 0.27 -20.30
C ILE A 63 7.63 -0.97 -19.48
N VAL A 64 8.45 -1.26 -18.48
CA VAL A 64 8.15 -2.27 -17.47
C VAL A 64 7.45 -1.58 -16.31
N SER A 65 6.24 -2.01 -15.98
CA SER A 65 5.44 -1.39 -14.92
C SER A 65 4.82 -2.44 -14.02
N CYS A 66 4.39 -2.03 -12.82
CA CYS A 66 3.67 -2.90 -11.90
C CYS A 66 2.53 -2.16 -11.19
N THR A 67 1.63 -2.93 -10.59
CA THR A 67 0.49 -2.46 -9.82
C THR A 67 0.32 -3.31 -8.58
N ILE A 68 -0.12 -2.68 -7.48
CA ILE A 68 -0.47 -3.35 -6.23
C ILE A 68 -1.93 -3.82 -6.31
N ILE A 69 -2.18 -5.07 -5.93
CA ILE A 69 -3.53 -5.60 -5.78
C ILE A 69 -4.11 -5.14 -4.45
N THR A 70 -5.35 -4.66 -4.49
CA THR A 70 -6.10 -4.28 -3.29
C THR A 70 -7.22 -5.26 -2.99
N THR A 71 -7.62 -5.31 -1.72
CA THR A 71 -8.72 -6.08 -1.17
C THR A 71 -9.53 -5.22 -0.20
N ASP A 72 -10.57 -5.78 0.40
CA ASP A 72 -11.38 -5.09 1.40
C ASP A 72 -10.56 -4.83 2.67
N ALA A 73 -10.87 -3.74 3.37
CA ALA A 73 -10.19 -3.42 4.61
C ALA A 73 -10.48 -4.44 5.73
N ASN A 74 -9.43 -4.79 6.48
CA ASN A 74 -9.55 -5.45 7.78
C ASN A 74 -10.02 -4.45 8.87
N LEU A 75 -10.12 -4.88 10.14
CA LEU A 75 -10.66 -4.03 11.21
C LEU A 75 -9.85 -2.74 11.41
N GLU A 76 -8.53 -2.83 11.36
CA GLU A 76 -7.61 -1.70 11.49
C GLU A 76 -7.79 -0.70 10.35
N MET A 77 -7.78 -1.20 9.11
CA MET A 77 -7.86 -0.33 7.94
C MET A 77 -9.21 0.36 7.81
N LYS A 78 -10.31 -0.25 8.26
CA LYS A 78 -11.65 0.36 8.25
C LYS A 78 -11.74 1.68 9.01
N PHE A 79 -10.82 1.93 9.94
CA PHE A 79 -10.71 3.22 10.62
C PHE A 79 -10.29 4.36 9.68
N VAL A 80 -9.53 4.05 8.62
CA VAL A 80 -8.91 5.01 7.69
C VAL A 80 -9.53 4.94 6.29
N HIS A 81 -9.75 3.74 5.73
CA HIS A 81 -10.26 3.51 4.38
C HIS A 81 -10.97 2.14 4.26
N ASP A 82 -11.85 1.99 3.27
CA ASP A 82 -12.58 0.73 3.00
C ASP A 82 -11.77 -0.34 2.25
N ARG A 83 -10.52 -0.03 1.86
CA ARG A 83 -9.66 -0.89 1.04
C ARG A 83 -8.26 -0.93 1.63
N MET A 84 -7.54 -1.99 1.31
CA MET A 84 -6.13 -2.14 1.68
C MET A 84 -5.34 -2.94 0.63
N PRO A 85 -4.02 -2.83 0.59
CA PRO A 85 -3.18 -3.75 -0.19
C PRO A 85 -3.35 -5.20 0.28
N VAL A 86 -3.25 -6.16 -0.63
CA VAL A 86 -3.06 -7.56 -0.26
C VAL A 86 -1.61 -7.74 0.22
N ILE A 87 -1.44 -8.12 1.48
CA ILE A 87 -0.14 -8.34 2.12
C ILE A 87 0.08 -9.85 2.24
N LEU A 88 1.15 -10.34 1.62
CA LEU A 88 1.50 -11.76 1.59
C LEU A 88 2.41 -12.12 2.76
N GLU A 89 2.05 -13.16 3.51
CA GLU A 89 2.96 -13.77 4.48
C GLU A 89 4.05 -14.57 3.76
N ALA A 90 5.21 -14.72 4.43
CA ALA A 90 6.42 -15.28 3.83
C ALA A 90 6.21 -16.69 3.26
N GLU A 91 5.37 -17.49 3.91
CA GLU A 91 5.08 -18.86 3.52
C GLU A 91 4.34 -18.94 2.17
N HIS A 92 3.67 -17.86 1.75
CA HIS A 92 2.88 -17.79 0.52
C HIS A 92 3.62 -17.10 -0.65
N TRP A 93 4.85 -16.62 -0.45
CA TRP A 93 5.57 -15.89 -1.51
C TRP A 93 5.83 -16.77 -2.73
N LYS A 94 6.29 -18.00 -2.52
CA LYS A 94 6.54 -18.94 -3.62
C LYS A 94 5.25 -19.30 -4.35
N GLU A 95 4.20 -19.62 -3.59
CA GLU A 95 2.88 -19.92 -4.12
C GLU A 95 2.37 -18.76 -4.98
N TRP A 96 2.50 -17.51 -4.51
CA TRP A 96 2.10 -16.32 -5.25
C TRP A 96 2.88 -16.12 -6.55
N LEU A 97 4.21 -16.22 -6.50
CA LEU A 97 5.08 -16.00 -7.66
C LEU A 97 4.90 -17.09 -8.73
N ASP A 98 4.60 -18.31 -8.31
CA ASP A 98 4.40 -19.46 -9.21
C ASP A 98 2.93 -19.64 -9.64
N ALA A 99 1.99 -18.89 -9.06
CA ALA A 99 0.56 -19.16 -9.21
C ALA A 99 0.05 -19.03 -10.65
N ILE A 100 -0.76 -20.01 -11.05
CA ILE A 100 -1.65 -19.93 -12.21
C ILE A 100 -3.06 -19.53 -11.72
N LYS A 101 -3.74 -18.72 -12.53
CA LYS A 101 -4.88 -17.85 -12.17
C LYS A 101 -6.01 -18.37 -11.25
N PRO A 102 -6.44 -19.65 -11.19
CA PRO A 102 -7.41 -20.05 -10.18
C PRO A 102 -6.81 -20.15 -8.77
N GLU A 103 -5.52 -20.46 -8.64
CA GLU A 103 -4.87 -20.73 -7.36
C GLU A 103 -4.55 -19.44 -6.60
N ALA A 104 -4.08 -18.42 -7.34
CA ALA A 104 -3.77 -17.09 -6.82
C ALA A 104 -4.94 -16.45 -6.05
N GLY A 105 -6.18 -16.72 -6.44
CA GLY A 105 -7.38 -16.11 -5.85
C GLY A 105 -7.53 -16.36 -4.35
N LYS A 106 -7.01 -17.49 -3.85
CA LYS A 106 -7.05 -17.84 -2.41
C LYS A 106 -6.17 -16.93 -1.56
N LEU A 107 -5.11 -16.36 -2.16
CA LEU A 107 -4.17 -15.46 -1.49
C LEU A 107 -4.63 -14.00 -1.50
N LEU A 108 -5.64 -13.65 -2.31
CA LEU A 108 -6.15 -12.28 -2.46
C LEU A 108 -7.14 -11.89 -1.34
N GLN A 109 -6.73 -12.07 -0.10
CA GLN A 109 -7.56 -11.83 1.09
C GLN A 109 -6.99 -10.67 1.92
N PRO A 110 -7.82 -9.99 2.72
CA PRO A 110 -7.34 -9.04 3.71
C PRO A 110 -6.38 -9.72 4.69
N SER A 111 -5.36 -8.99 5.17
CA SER A 111 -4.53 -9.50 6.26
C SER A 111 -5.36 -9.71 7.52
N LYS A 112 -4.92 -10.63 8.39
CA LYS A 112 -5.60 -10.90 9.68
C LYS A 112 -5.76 -9.62 10.50
N ASN A 113 -6.83 -9.55 11.28
CA ASN A 113 -6.96 -8.51 12.30
C ASN A 113 -5.79 -8.64 13.30
N GLY A 114 -5.26 -7.51 13.76
CA GLY A 114 -4.07 -7.39 14.59
C GLY A 114 -2.75 -7.39 13.81
N ALA A 115 -2.77 -7.61 12.49
CA ALA A 115 -1.53 -7.67 11.70
C ALA A 115 -0.93 -6.28 11.43
N LEU A 116 -1.74 -5.22 11.54
CA LEU A 116 -1.35 -3.86 11.18
C LEU A 116 -1.36 -2.94 12.40
N ALA A 117 -0.40 -2.02 12.42
CA ALA A 117 -0.40 -0.85 13.28
C ALA A 117 -0.46 0.41 12.42
N LEU A 118 -1.11 1.44 12.94
CA LEU A 118 -1.30 2.70 12.24
C LEU A 118 -1.23 3.87 13.22
N TYR A 119 -0.60 4.95 12.78
CA TYR A 119 -0.52 6.20 13.53
C TYR A 119 -0.59 7.40 12.57
N PRO A 120 -1.14 8.55 13.01
CA PRO A 120 -1.19 9.75 12.18
C PRO A 120 0.22 10.27 11.89
N VAL A 121 0.43 10.84 10.71
CA VAL A 121 1.69 11.50 10.31
C VAL A 121 1.43 12.93 9.83
N SER A 122 2.48 13.73 9.68
CA SER A 122 2.35 15.11 9.21
C SER A 122 1.82 15.18 7.77
N THR A 123 1.08 16.25 7.45
CA THR A 123 0.63 16.56 6.08
C THR A 123 1.77 16.83 5.10
N LYS A 124 3.03 16.92 5.54
CA LYS A 124 4.23 16.96 4.69
C LYS A 124 4.21 15.86 3.61
N VAL A 125 3.69 14.67 3.93
CA VAL A 125 3.62 13.53 2.98
C VAL A 125 2.71 13.78 1.78
N ASN A 126 1.87 14.83 1.81
CA ASN A 126 1.03 15.22 0.67
C ASN A 126 1.86 15.75 -0.51
N ASN A 127 3.07 16.25 -0.25
CA ASN A 127 3.99 16.69 -1.29
C ASN A 127 5.00 15.57 -1.58
N PRO A 128 4.95 14.90 -2.75
CA PRO A 128 5.83 13.77 -3.08
C PRO A 128 7.30 14.15 -3.20
N LYS A 129 7.65 15.45 -3.21
CA LYS A 129 9.05 15.89 -3.12
C LYS A 129 9.65 15.69 -1.72
N ASN A 130 8.80 15.48 -0.71
CA ASN A 130 9.23 15.15 0.64
C ASN A 130 9.47 13.64 0.73
N SER A 131 10.69 13.26 1.09
CA SER A 131 11.17 11.87 1.13
C SER A 131 12.08 11.60 2.35
N GLN A 132 12.08 12.53 3.29
CA GLN A 132 12.91 12.49 4.49
C GLN A 132 12.28 11.57 5.55
N GLN A 133 13.09 11.11 6.51
CA GLN A 133 12.66 10.16 7.55
C GLN A 133 11.53 10.69 8.44
N ASP A 134 11.39 12.00 8.58
CA ASP A 134 10.32 12.63 9.35
C ASP A 134 8.92 12.47 8.72
N CYS A 135 8.83 12.04 7.45
CA CYS A 135 7.56 11.72 6.79
C CYS A 135 6.79 10.56 7.47
N ILE A 136 7.51 9.70 8.20
CA ILE A 136 6.89 8.60 8.98
C ILE A 136 6.94 8.84 10.49
N ALA A 137 7.33 10.04 10.94
CA ALA A 137 7.31 10.35 12.37
C ALA A 137 5.85 10.43 12.85
N PRO A 138 5.51 9.82 14.00
CA PRO A 138 4.21 9.98 14.61
C PRO A 138 3.88 11.47 14.80
N TYR A 139 2.70 11.86 14.34
CA TYR A 139 2.21 13.22 14.45
C TYR A 139 1.34 13.36 15.69
N ASP A 140 1.68 14.33 16.53
CA ASP A 140 0.87 14.76 17.66
C ASP A 140 0.34 16.16 17.36
N GLU A 141 -0.98 16.35 17.37
CA GLU A 141 -1.63 17.64 17.15
C GLU A 141 -1.18 18.69 18.19
N SER A 142 -0.73 18.27 19.38
CA SER A 142 -0.19 19.20 20.38
C SER A 142 1.11 19.88 19.94
N ASN A 143 1.84 19.30 18.97
CA ASN A 143 3.12 19.85 18.49
C ASN A 143 2.95 21.00 17.48
N GLU A 144 1.85 21.07 16.73
CA GLU A 144 1.58 22.21 15.83
C GLU A 144 1.20 23.48 16.61
N ILE A 145 0.49 23.33 17.72
CA ILE A 145 0.12 24.45 18.60
C ILE A 145 1.39 25.06 19.23
N GLY A 146 2.36 24.23 19.64
CA GLY A 146 3.60 24.68 20.26
C GLY A 146 4.53 25.48 19.33
N GLU A 147 4.51 25.24 18.02
CA GLU A 147 5.31 26.01 17.05
C GLU A 147 4.65 27.36 16.67
N LEU A 148 3.31 27.44 16.69
CA LEU A 148 2.57 28.68 16.41
C LEU A 148 2.68 29.74 17.52
N PHE A 149 3.11 29.36 18.73
CA PHE A 149 3.29 30.26 19.88
C PHE A 149 4.75 30.50 20.27
N ARG A 150 5.72 30.10 19.43
CA ARG A 150 7.12 30.51 19.56
C ARG A 150 7.37 31.79 18.75
N VAL A 151 6.92 32.93 19.29
CA VAL A 151 7.36 34.29 18.90
C VAL A 151 7.67 35.07 20.16
#